data_AF-A0A8B7N6D7-F1
#
_entry.id   AF-A0A8B7N6D7-F1
#
_cell.length_a   1.000
_cell.length_b   1.000
_cell.length_c   1.000
_cell.angle_alpha   90.00
_cell.angle_beta   90.00
_cell.angle_gamma   90.00
#
_symmetry.space_group_name_H-M   'P 1'
#
loop_
_entity.id
_entity.type
_entity.pdbx_description
1 polymer ?
#
loop_
_entity_poly.entity_id
_entity_poly.type
_entity_poly.pdbx_seq_one_letter_code
_entity_poly.pdbx_strand_id
1 'polypeptide(L)' 'MARGNQRELARAKNAKKQTDNVKKKAAAEKEGNKGMTLEQRKARDAEVMRLKQLKAKEKESGSS' A
#
# COMPACT_ATOMS: atom_id res chain seq x y z
N MET A 1 22.57 28.57 14.92
CA MET A 1 21.25 27.87 14.95
C MET A 1 20.45 27.91 13.62
N ALA A 2 20.78 28.75 12.62
CA ALA A 2 19.96 28.90 11.40
C ALA A 2 20.24 27.91 10.22
N ARG A 3 20.98 26.82 10.43
CA ARG A 3 21.33 25.85 9.35
C ARG A 3 20.93 24.39 9.63
N GLY A 4 20.66 24.03 10.89
CA GLY A 4 20.21 22.68 11.26
C GLY A 4 18.82 22.36 10.69
N ASN A 5 17.90 23.33 10.75
CA ASN A 5 16.52 23.13 10.29
C ASN A 5 16.42 22.89 8.77
N GLN A 6 17.22 23.60 7.97
CA GLN A 6 17.22 23.40 6.51
C GLN A 6 17.81 22.04 6.10
N ARG A 7 18.83 21.55 6.82
CA ARG A 7 19.43 20.24 6.56
C ARG A 7 18.46 19.12 6.90
N GLU A 8 17.79 19.19 8.05
CA GLU A 8 16.75 18.20 8.41
C GLU A 8 15.59 18.22 7.43
N LEU A 9 15.14 19.41 7.02
CA LEU A 9 14.07 19.57 6.05
C LEU A 9 14.45 18.97 4.69
N ALA A 10 15.69 19.13 4.23
CA ALA A 10 16.19 18.53 2.99
C ALA A 10 16.24 17.00 3.09
N ARG A 11 16.71 16.44 4.21
CA ARG A 11 16.70 14.99 4.45
C ARG A 11 15.29 14.43 4.46
N ALA A 12 14.36 15.08 5.17
CA ALA A 12 12.95 14.69 5.21
C ALA A 12 12.31 14.75 3.82
N LYS A 13 12.60 15.80 3.02
CA LYS A 13 12.13 15.91 1.63
C LYS A 13 12.66 14.80 0.73
N ASN A 14 13.94 14.46 0.85
CA ASN A 14 14.53 13.37 0.05
C ASN A 14 13.99 12.00 0.45
N ALA A 15 13.86 11.72 1.74
CA ALA A 15 13.24 10.49 2.23
C ALA A 15 11.79 10.39 1.73
N LYS A 16 11.01 11.48 1.84
CA LYS A 16 9.63 11.54 1.34
C LYS A 16 9.57 11.28 -0.17
N LYS A 17 10.41 11.94 -0.97
CA LYS A 17 10.50 11.70 -2.42
C LYS A 17 10.82 10.25 -2.76
N GLN A 18 11.74 9.62 -2.02
CA GLN A 18 12.08 8.22 -2.23
C GLN A 18 10.89 7.31 -1.93
N THR A 19 10.16 7.56 -0.83
CA THR A 19 8.95 6.79 -0.50
C THR A 19 7.83 7.01 -1.50
N ASP A 20 7.65 8.24 -2.00
CA ASP A 20 6.63 8.56 -2.98
C ASP A 20 6.95 7.93 -4.34
N ASN A 21 8.22 7.88 -4.74
CA ASN A 21 8.64 7.17 -5.94
C ASN A 21 8.36 5.66 -5.86
N VAL A 22 8.55 5.04 -4.69
CA VAL A 22 8.17 3.64 -4.47
C VAL A 22 6.65 3.43 -4.56
N LYS A 23 5.85 4.37 -4.05
CA LYS A 23 4.38 4.31 -4.15
C LYS A 23 3.87 4.55 -5.58
N LYS A 24 4.55 5.41 -6.34
CA LYS A 24 4.24 5.76 -7.74
C LYS A 24 4.67 4.69 -8.74
N LYS A 25 5.48 3.71 -8.35
CA LYS A 25 5.77 2.54 -9.19
C LYS A 25 4.46 1.95 -9.69
N ALA A 26 4.42 1.66 -10.99
CA ALA A 26 3.24 1.09 -11.61
C ALA A 26 2.81 -0.17 -10.84
N ALA A 27 1.51 -0.46 -10.80
CA ALA A 27 1.02 -1.64 -10.09
C ALA A 27 1.76 -2.92 -10.56
N ALA A 28 2.23 -2.97 -11.81
CA ALA A 28 3.04 -4.04 -12.37
C ALA A 28 4.41 -4.24 -11.70
N GLU A 29 5.04 -3.15 -11.26
CA GLU A 29 6.39 -3.12 -10.69
C GLU A 29 6.40 -3.22 -9.17
N LYS A 30 5.23 -3.20 -8.52
CA LYS A 30 5.12 -3.49 -7.09
C LYS A 30 5.57 -4.94 -6.87
N GLU A 31 6.42 -5.14 -5.87
CA GLU A 31 7.05 -6.44 -5.60
C GLU A 31 6.03 -7.57 -5.42
N GLY A 32 4.96 -7.34 -4.67
CA GLY A 32 3.85 -8.30 -4.49
C GLY A 32 3.01 -8.58 -5.74
N ASN A 33 3.28 -7.87 -6.85
CA ASN A 33 2.64 -8.01 -8.15
C ASN A 33 3.59 -8.47 -9.25
N LYS A 34 4.90 -8.57 -8.96
CA LYS A 34 5.91 -8.95 -9.95
C LYS A 34 5.64 -10.37 -10.45
N GLY A 35 5.57 -10.54 -11.76
CA GLY A 35 5.31 -11.84 -12.39
C GLY A 35 3.84 -12.28 -12.43
N MET A 36 2.88 -11.47 -11.97
CA MET A 36 1.46 -11.78 -12.12
C MET A 36 0.79 -11.05 -13.26
N THR A 37 -0.04 -11.81 -13.98
CA THR A 37 -0.94 -11.29 -15.01
C THR A 37 -2.05 -10.44 -14.39
N LEU A 38 -2.73 -9.65 -15.22
CA LEU A 38 -3.84 -8.80 -14.79
C LEU A 38 -5.00 -9.63 -14.21
N GLU A 39 -5.27 -10.81 -14.77
CA GLU A 39 -6.31 -11.72 -14.29
C GLU A 39 -5.99 -12.29 -12.90
N GLN A 40 -4.75 -12.72 -12.67
CA GLN A 40 -4.33 -13.23 -11.37
C GLN A 40 -4.45 -12.17 -10.27
N ARG A 41 -4.16 -10.91 -10.59
CA ARG A 41 -4.36 -9.79 -9.65
C ARG A 41 -5.83 -9.58 -9.33
N LYS A 42 -6.69 -9.55 -10.36
CA LYS A 42 -8.14 -9.42 -10.16
C LYS A 42 -8.71 -10.57 -9.34
N ALA A 43 -8.28 -11.80 -9.58
CA ALA A 43 -8.72 -12.97 -8.83
C ALA A 43 -8.33 -12.87 -7.34
N ARG A 44 -7.08 -12.45 -7.06
CA ARG A 44 -6.62 -12.19 -5.69
C ARG A 44 -7.45 -11.09 -5.01
N ASP A 45 -7.63 -9.95 -5.67
CA ASP A 45 -8.35 -8.82 -5.09
C ASP A 45 -9.81 -9.20 -4.80
N ALA A 46 -10.43 -9.98 -5.68
CA ALA A 46 -11.77 -10.53 -5.48
C ALA A 46 -11.85 -11.48 -4.27
N GLU A 47 -10.86 -12.36 -4.10
CA GLU A 47 -10.81 -13.29 -2.96
C GLU A 47 -10.64 -12.54 -1.63
N VAL A 48 -9.72 -11.58 -1.58
CA VAL A 48 -9.52 -10.74 -0.39
C VAL A 48 -10.81 -9.98 -0.03
N MET A 49 -11.56 -9.49 -1.02
CA MET A 49 -12.85 -8.84 -0.80
C MET A 49 -13.91 -9.79 -0.27
N ARG A 50 -13.98 -11.03 -0.78
CA ARG A 50 -14.88 -12.07 -0.26
C ARG A 50 -14.58 -12.40 1.20
N LEU A 51 -13.31 -12.65 1.53
CA LEU A 51 -12.88 -12.91 2.90
C LEU A 51 -13.19 -11.72 3.82
N LYS A 52 -13.00 -10.49 3.35
CA LYS A 52 -13.35 -9.29 4.11
C LYS A 52 -14.85 -9.18 4.37
N GLN A 53 -15.69 -9.49 3.38
CA GLN A 53 -17.14 -9.51 3.55
C GLN A 53 -17.60 -10.60 4.53
N LEU A 54 -17.02 -11.80 4.44
CA LEU A 54 -17.30 -12.89 5.39
C LEU A 54 -16.94 -12.47 6.82
N LYS A 55 -15.72 -11.96 7.01
CA LYS A 55 -15.26 -11.47 8.32
C LYS A 55 -16.09 -10.30 8.85
N ALA A 56 -16.59 -9.42 7.97
CA ALA A 56 -17.49 -8.34 8.37
C ALA A 56 -18.83 -8.90 8.86
N LYS A 57 -19.41 -9.86 8.12
CA LYS A 57 -20.65 -10.55 8.52
C LYS A 57 -20.49 -11.31 9.83
N GLU A 58 -19.38 -12.03 10.02
CA GLU A 58 -19.09 -12.74 11.27
C GLU A 58 -18.99 -11.79 12.46
N LYS A 59 -18.39 -10.61 12.27
CA LYS A 59 -18.32 -9.57 13.30
C LYS A 59 -19.68 -8.97 13.62
N GLU A 60 -20.53 -8.75 12.60
CA GLU A 60 -21.90 -8.30 12.82
C GLU A 60 -22.74 -9.35 13.55
N SER A 61 -22.63 -10.63 13.16
CA SER A 61 -23.38 -11.72 13.79
C SER A 61 -22.87 -12.12 15.18
N GLY A 62 -21.58 -11.95 15.46
CA GLY A 62 -20.97 -12.25 16.76
C GLY A 62 -21.05 -11.11 17.78
N SER A 63 -21.62 -9.96 17.40
CA SER A 63 -21.80 -8.78 18.25
C SER A 63 -23.27 -8.57 18.68
N SER A 64 -24.16 -9.55 18.45
CA SER A 64 -25.57 -9.53 18.90
C SER A 64 -25.82 -10.53 20.01
#